data_AF-A0A2D4HW54-F1
#
_entry.id   AF-A0A2D4HW54-F1
#
_cell.length_a   1.000
_cell.length_b   1.000
_cell.length_c   1.000
_cell.angle_alpha   90.00
_cell.angle_beta   90.00
_cell.angle_gamma   90.00
#
_symmetry.space_group_name_H-M   'P 1'
#
loop_
_entity.id
_entity.type
_entity.pdbx_description
1 polymer ?
#
loop_
_entity_poly.entity_id
_entity_poly.type
_entity_poly.pdbx_seq_one_letter_code
_entity_poly.pdbx_strand_id
1 'polypeptide(L)'
;IREVDFFTSIDLMEAYLHVPILPAHRQFLRFCYNGRHYQYRALPFCLSSASRSFTKLLAALAAHLRAIPIRVQCYLDDILIQSSSPSKAIEDLELTIQVLQEHGFSVNEAKSHFTPTNT
;
A
#
# COMPACT_ATOMS: atom_id res chain seq x y z
N ILE A 1 -7.92 11.42 -16.33
CA ILE A 1 -8.31 12.51 -15.41
C ILE A 1 -9.50 13.20 -16.05
N ARG A 2 -10.65 13.23 -15.39
CA ARG A 2 -11.83 13.99 -15.85
C ARG A 2 -11.75 15.41 -15.25
N GLU A 3 -12.39 16.39 -15.90
CA GLU A 3 -12.29 17.81 -15.52
C GLU A 3 -12.74 18.14 -14.08
N VAL A 4 -13.54 17.30 -13.44
CA VAL A 4 -13.95 17.48 -12.03
C VAL A 4 -13.89 16.15 -11.28
N ASP A 5 -12.68 15.57 -11.18
CA ASP A 5 -12.43 14.45 -10.29
C ASP A 5 -12.03 14.96 -8.89
N PHE A 6 -12.48 14.26 -7.85
CA PHE A 6 -12.06 14.42 -6.47
C PHE A 6 -11.06 13.33 -6.09
N PHE A 7 -10.07 13.70 -5.30
CA PHE A 7 -8.94 12.86 -4.94
C PHE A 7 -8.84 12.69 -3.44
N THR A 8 -8.57 11.45 -3.03
CA THR A 8 -8.10 11.07 -1.70
C THR A 8 -6.88 10.18 -1.86
N SER A 9 -6.00 10.15 -0.86
CA SER A 9 -4.84 9.27 -0.87
C SER A 9 -4.64 8.54 0.45
N ILE A 10 -4.08 7.34 0.33
CA ILE A 10 -3.72 6.46 1.43
C ILE A 10 -2.21 6.21 1.35
N ASP A 11 -1.51 6.42 2.46
CA ASP A 11 -0.13 5.99 2.69
C ASP A 11 -0.16 4.70 3.50
N LEU A 12 0.54 3.66 3.06
CA LEU A 12 0.63 2.39 3.79
C LEU A 12 1.72 2.44 4.86
N MET A 13 1.36 2.10 6.10
CA MET A 13 2.31 2.11 7.23
C MET A 13 3.42 1.07 7.04
N GLU A 14 4.68 1.49 7.01
CA GLU A 14 5.83 0.57 6.86
C GLU A 14 5.63 -0.49 5.76
N ALA A 15 5.14 -0.07 4.60
CA ALA A 15 4.49 -0.91 3.58
C ALA A 15 5.17 -2.27 3.30
N TYR A 16 6.50 -2.31 3.15
CA TYR A 16 7.23 -3.53 2.87
C TYR A 16 7.19 -4.56 4.01
N LEU A 17 7.09 -4.12 5.27
CA LEU A 17 7.06 -5.03 6.42
C LEU A 17 5.77 -5.84 6.51
N HIS A 18 4.73 -5.51 5.74
CA HIS A 18 3.55 -6.35 5.57
C HIS A 18 3.81 -7.63 4.78
N VAL A 19 4.91 -7.68 4.00
CA VAL A 19 5.20 -8.83 3.12
C VAL A 19 6.15 -9.80 3.83
N PRO A 20 5.69 -10.98 4.25
CA PRO A 20 6.55 -11.95 4.91
C PRO A 20 7.58 -12.54 3.95
N ILE A 21 8.79 -12.74 4.45
CA ILE A 21 9.84 -13.48 3.74
C ILE A 21 9.70 -14.96 4.04
N LEU A 22 9.74 -15.77 2.96
CA LEU A 22 9.79 -17.22 3.02
C LEU A 22 10.91 -17.67 3.99
N PRO A 23 10.63 -18.55 4.97
CA PRO A 23 11.63 -18.95 5.97
C PRO A 23 12.98 -19.39 5.40
N ALA A 24 12.97 -20.12 4.28
CA ALA A 24 14.18 -20.58 3.59
C ALA A 24 15.07 -19.45 3.03
N HIS A 25 14.50 -18.27 2.74
CA HIS A 25 15.23 -17.12 2.20
C HIS A 25 15.76 -16.18 3.29
N ARG A 26 15.27 -16.26 4.53
CA ARG A 26 15.65 -15.34 5.63
C ARG A 26 17.14 -15.35 5.94
N GLN A 27 17.82 -16.46 5.68
CA GLN A 27 19.27 -16.59 5.86
C GLN A 27 20.08 -15.63 4.98
N PHE A 28 19.57 -15.25 3.81
CA PHE A 28 20.22 -14.30 2.90
C PHE A 28 20.01 -12.84 3.32
N LEU A 29 19.09 -12.60 4.26
CA LEU A 29 18.73 -11.29 4.79
C LEU A 29 19.18 -11.14 6.24
N ARG A 30 20.34 -11.71 6.57
CA ARG A 30 20.94 -11.63 7.91
C ARG A 30 21.79 -10.39 8.06
N PHE A 31 21.79 -9.82 9.26
CA PHE A 31 22.69 -8.74 9.65
C PHE A 31 23.26 -8.99 11.05
N CYS A 32 24.38 -8.36 11.36
CA CYS A 32 25.02 -8.45 12.67
C CYS A 32 24.93 -7.10 13.38
N TYR A 33 24.55 -7.12 14.65
CA TYR A 33 24.53 -5.95 15.52
C TYR A 33 25.00 -6.36 16.92
N ASN A 34 26.00 -5.66 17.46
CA ASN A 34 26.61 -5.96 18.78
C ASN A 34 26.99 -7.44 18.96
N GLY A 35 27.59 -8.05 17.92
CA GLY A 35 28.02 -9.45 17.94
C GLY A 35 26.88 -10.47 17.90
N ARG A 36 25.63 -10.02 17.70
CA ARG A 36 24.45 -10.90 17.56
C ARG A 36 23.95 -10.89 16.13
N HIS A 37 23.58 -12.07 15.64
CA HIS A 37 23.01 -12.23 14.31
C HIS A 37 21.48 -12.14 14.37
N TYR A 38 20.93 -11.33 13.48
CA TYR A 38 19.51 -11.14 13.27
C TYR A 38 19.15 -11.49 11.83
N GLN A 39 17.88 -11.82 11.60
CA GLN A 39 17.37 -12.10 10.27
C GLN A 39 16.01 -11.44 10.07
N TYR A 40 15.81 -10.81 8.91
CA TYR A 40 14.52 -10.24 8.58
C TYR A 40 13.45 -11.33 8.43
N ARG A 41 12.26 -11.06 8.96
CA ARG A 41 11.06 -11.92 8.82
C ARG A 41 10.09 -11.41 7.76
N ALA A 42 10.14 -10.11 7.48
CA ALA A 42 9.38 -9.43 6.45
C ALA A 42 10.34 -8.70 5.50
N LEU A 43 9.83 -8.24 4.36
CA LEU A 43 10.61 -7.64 3.28
C LEU A 43 11.30 -6.37 3.78
N PRO A 44 12.65 -6.35 3.86
CA PRO A 44 13.35 -5.20 4.40
C PRO A 44 13.39 -4.04 3.39
N PHE A 45 13.37 -2.82 3.92
CA PHE A 45 13.82 -1.65 3.18
C PHE A 45 15.28 -1.83 2.74
N CYS A 46 15.66 -1.27 1.59
CA CYS A 46 16.98 -1.40 0.96
C CYS A 46 17.27 -2.70 0.20
N LEU A 47 16.37 -3.69 0.17
CA LEU A 47 16.52 -4.82 -0.76
C LEU A 47 16.17 -4.37 -2.18
N SER A 48 17.09 -4.55 -3.14
CA SER A 48 16.90 -4.10 -4.52
C SER A 48 15.66 -4.67 -5.22
N SER A 49 15.24 -5.88 -4.83
CA SER A 49 14.03 -6.52 -5.34
C SER A 49 12.76 -6.17 -4.57
N ALA A 50 12.84 -5.43 -3.45
CA ALA A 50 11.69 -5.16 -2.59
C ALA A 50 10.62 -4.36 -3.33
N SER A 51 10.98 -3.21 -3.93
CA SER A 51 10.04 -2.36 -4.64
C SER A 51 9.32 -3.10 -5.76
N ARG A 52 10.05 -3.86 -6.59
CA ARG A 52 9.44 -4.66 -7.66
C ARG A 52 8.48 -5.72 -7.12
N SER A 53 8.86 -6.42 -6.04
CA SER A 53 8.03 -7.46 -5.44
C SER A 53 6.75 -6.87 -4.85
N PHE A 54 6.87 -5.71 -4.19
CA PHE A 54 5.76 -4.98 -3.60
C PHE A 54 4.81 -4.42 -4.65
N THR A 55 5.33 -3.79 -5.71
CA THR A 55 4.51 -3.31 -6.84
C THR A 55 3.72 -4.43 -7.50
N LYS A 56 4.31 -5.63 -7.65
CA LYS A 56 3.57 -6.79 -8.18
C LYS A 56 2.43 -7.23 -7.28
N LEU A 57 2.64 -7.20 -5.96
CA LEU A 57 1.61 -7.52 -4.99
C LEU A 57 0.48 -6.49 -5.06
N LEU A 58 0.79 -5.20 -5.00
CA LEU A 58 -0.21 -4.14 -5.09
C LEU A 58 -0.95 -4.11 -6.42
N ALA A 59 -0.34 -4.54 -7.53
CA ALA A 59 -1.04 -4.67 -8.80
C ALA A 59 -2.24 -5.64 -8.70
N ALA A 60 -2.13 -6.71 -7.92
CA ALA A 60 -3.23 -7.63 -7.68
C ALA A 60 -4.34 -7.00 -6.81
N LEU A 61 -3.95 -6.29 -5.75
CA LEU A 61 -4.89 -5.55 -4.91
C LEU A 61 -5.63 -4.47 -5.69
N ALA A 62 -4.90 -3.70 -6.52
CA ALA A 62 -5.47 -2.69 -7.40
C ALA A 62 -6.43 -3.29 -8.43
N ALA A 63 -6.12 -4.48 -8.96
CA ALA A 63 -7.04 -5.19 -9.85
C ALA A 63 -8.33 -5.61 -9.13
N HIS A 64 -8.23 -6.05 -7.87
CA HIS A 64 -9.40 -6.37 -7.03
C HIS A 64 -10.27 -5.12 -6.78
N LEU A 65 -9.66 -4.00 -6.38
CA LEU A 65 -10.37 -2.73 -6.18
C LEU A 65 -11.04 -2.23 -7.47
N ARG A 66 -10.38 -2.36 -8.63
CA ARG A 66 -10.97 -1.97 -9.93
C ARG A 66 -12.12 -2.85 -10.38
N ALA A 67 -12.23 -4.07 -9.86
CA ALA A 67 -13.40 -4.93 -10.11
C ALA A 67 -14.65 -4.42 -9.38
N ILE A 68 -14.47 -3.68 -8.28
CA ILE A 68 -15.53 -3.00 -7.54
C ILE A 68 -15.41 -1.51 -7.86
N PRO A 69 -15.89 -1.05 -9.02
CA PRO A 69 -15.42 0.04 -9.91
C PRO A 69 -14.76 1.31 -9.30
N ILE A 70 -13.81 1.17 -8.38
CA ILE A 70 -13.04 2.25 -7.78
C ILE A 70 -11.84 2.52 -8.68
N ARG A 71 -11.64 3.80 -9.02
CA ARG A 71 -10.46 4.22 -9.80
C ARG A 71 -9.28 4.45 -8.87
N VAL A 72 -8.43 3.43 -8.75
CA VAL A 72 -7.19 3.50 -7.96
C VAL A 72 -5.94 3.52 -8.82
N GLN A 73 -4.98 4.34 -8.41
CA GLN A 73 -3.61 4.39 -8.93
C GLN A 73 -2.65 4.12 -7.76
N CYS A 74 -1.87 3.05 -7.84
CA CYS A 74 -0.91 2.70 -6.79
C CYS A 74 0.51 3.02 -7.26
N TYR A 75 1.31 3.62 -6.38
CA TYR A 75 2.74 3.84 -6.57
C TYR A 75 3.47 3.53 -5.27
N LEU A 76 4.19 2.40 -5.23
CA LEU A 76 4.82 1.91 -3.99
C LEU A 76 3.82 1.92 -2.83
N ASP A 77 4.09 2.64 -1.76
CA ASP A 77 3.27 2.78 -0.56
C ASP A 77 2.10 3.78 -0.70
N ASP A 78 2.07 4.58 -1.77
CA ASP A 78 1.01 5.55 -2.05
C ASP A 78 -0.13 4.93 -2.88
N ILE A 79 -1.36 5.11 -2.43
CA ILE A 79 -2.58 4.75 -3.16
C ILE A 79 -3.42 6.00 -3.36
N LEU A 80 -3.58 6.41 -4.61
CA LEU A 80 -4.44 7.52 -5.01
C LEU A 80 -5.79 6.99 -5.49
N ILE A 81 -6.87 7.58 -4.99
CA ILE A 81 -8.26 7.23 -5.32
C ILE A 81 -8.89 8.41 -6.05
N GLN A 82 -9.61 8.12 -7.14
CA GLN A 82 -10.22 9.12 -8.01
C GLN A 82 -11.73 8.93 -8.11
N SER A 83 -12.50 9.93 -7.70
CA SER A 83 -13.96 9.85 -7.61
C SER A 83 -14.65 11.01 -8.32
N SER A 84 -15.90 10.81 -8.75
CA SER A 84 -16.64 11.82 -9.53
C SER A 84 -17.34 12.89 -8.69
N SER A 85 -17.39 12.72 -7.37
CA SER A 85 -17.97 13.67 -6.42
C SER A 85 -17.29 13.53 -5.05
N PRO A 86 -17.42 14.53 -4.15
CA PRO A 86 -16.88 14.43 -2.79
C PRO A 86 -17.50 13.28 -2.00
N SER A 87 -18.81 13.07 -2.14
CA SER A 87 -19.52 11.97 -1.48
C SER A 87 -19.02 10.61 -1.96
N LYS A 88 -18.79 10.46 -3.26
CA LYS A 88 -18.26 9.22 -3.83
C LYS A 88 -16.80 8.98 -3.42
N ALA A 89 -16.02 10.06 -3.26
CA ALA A 89 -14.64 9.98 -2.77
C ALA A 89 -14.56 9.41 -1.36
N ILE A 90 -15.50 9.76 -0.49
CA ILE A 90 -15.57 9.22 0.88
C ILE A 90 -15.95 7.73 0.83
N GLU A 91 -16.99 7.36 0.07
CA GLU A 91 -17.42 5.97 -0.08
C GLU A 91 -16.29 5.08 -0.64
N ASP A 92 -15.64 5.52 -1.72
CA ASP A 92 -14.54 4.79 -2.36
C ASP A 92 -13.31 4.70 -1.44
N LEU A 93 -13.05 5.73 -0.64
CA LEU A 93 -12.00 5.73 0.39
C LEU A 93 -12.27 4.69 1.47
N GLU A 94 -13.47 4.71 2.07
CA GLU A 94 -13.86 3.79 3.15
C GLU A 94 -13.78 2.34 2.68
N LEU A 95 -14.30 2.05 1.48
CA LEU A 95 -14.24 0.72 0.90
C LEU A 95 -12.79 0.30 0.59
N THR A 96 -11.94 1.22 0.11
CA THR A 96 -10.52 0.93 -0.13
C THR A 96 -9.79 0.62 1.17
N ILE A 97 -10.03 1.38 2.25
CA ILE A 97 -9.45 1.14 3.57
C ILE A 97 -9.90 -0.24 4.10
N GLN A 98 -11.19 -0.56 3.97
CA GLN A 98 -11.72 -1.85 4.39
C GLN A 98 -11.01 -3.00 3.67
N VAL A 99 -10.93 -2.95 2.33
CA VAL A 99 -10.26 -3.97 1.52
C VAL A 99 -8.78 -4.11 1.90
N LEU A 100 -8.08 -3.00 2.13
CA LEU A 100 -6.69 -3.00 2.58
C LEU A 100 -6.53 -3.76 3.91
N GLN A 101 -7.36 -3.42 4.91
CA GLN A 101 -7.35 -4.04 6.23
C GLN A 101 -7.68 -5.54 6.18
N GLU A 102 -8.67 -5.94 5.37
CA GLU A 102 -9.03 -7.34 5.13
C GLU A 102 -7.85 -8.15 4.54
N HIS A 103 -6.99 -7.50 3.75
CA HIS A 103 -5.79 -8.10 3.18
C HIS A 103 -4.53 -7.92 4.05
N GLY A 104 -4.69 -7.41 5.27
CA GLY A 104 -3.61 -7.29 6.26
C GLY A 104 -2.71 -6.05 6.09
N PHE A 105 -3.14 -5.05 5.32
CA PHE A 105 -2.45 -3.76 5.22
C PHE A 105 -2.93 -2.79 6.29
N SER A 106 -1.97 -2.07 6.87
CA SER A 106 -2.22 -0.98 7.81
C SER A 106 -2.08 0.36 7.12
N VAL A 107 -3.01 1.27 7.39
CA VAL A 107 -3.01 2.64 6.86
C VAL A 107 -2.26 3.57 7.81
N ASN A 108 -1.47 4.46 7.24
CA ASN A 108 -0.82 5.54 7.97
C ASN A 108 -1.69 6.80 7.94
N GLU A 109 -2.57 6.94 8.92
CA GLU A 109 -3.52 8.05 9.00
C GLU A 109 -2.84 9.43 9.01
N ALA A 110 -1.66 9.54 9.63
CA ALA A 110 -0.93 10.81 9.73
C ALA A 110 -0.36 11.31 8.40
N LYS A 111 -0.12 10.40 7.44
CA LYS A 111 0.40 10.74 6.10
C LYS A 111 -0.64 10.61 5.00
N SER A 112 -1.80 10.05 5.31
CA SER A 112 -2.89 9.89 4.35
C SER A 112 -3.71 11.17 4.20
N HIS A 113 -4.32 11.37 3.04
CA HIS A 113 -5.19 12.50 2.76
C HIS A 113 -6.63 12.02 2.52
N PHE A 114 -7.41 12.00 3.60
CA PHE A 114 -8.78 11.48 3.59
C PHE A 114 -9.83 12.50 3.15
N THR A 115 -9.53 13.79 3.29
CA THR A 115 -10.44 14.85 2.84
C THR A 115 -10.38 14.96 1.32
N PRO A 116 -11.50 14.78 0.60
CA PRO A 116 -11.52 14.89 -0.85
C PRO A 116 -11.12 16.30 -1.30
N THR A 117 -10.18 16.38 -2.23
CA THR A 117 -9.78 17.64 -2.87
C THR A 117 -9.91 17.51 -4.39
N ASN A 118 -10.27 18.59 -5.08
CA ASN A 118 -10.24 18.67 -6.53
C ASN A 118 -9.05 19.54 -6.97
N THR A 119 -8.57 19.32 -8.19
CA THR A 119 -7.63 20.25 -8.84
C THR A 119 -8.37 21.49 -9.32
#